data_AF-W6VZV6-F1
#
_entry.id   AF-W6VZV6-F1
#
_cell.length_a   1.000
_cell.length_b   1.000
_cell.length_c   1.000
_cell.angle_alpha   90.00
_cell.angle_beta   90.00
_cell.angle_gamma   90.00
#
_symmetry.space_group_name_H-M   'P 1'
#
loop_
_entity.id
_entity.type
_entity.pdbx_description
1 polymer ?
#
loop_
_entity_poly.entity_id
_entity_poly.type
_entity_poly.pdbx_seq_one_letter_code
_entity_poly.pdbx_strand_id
1 'polypeptide(L)'
;MIIFWDFEPSEMPALQEVITSSEGLKTFISSLKHFLAVTPLDGGAGEDLIYTTGTMLTNANIWSRLPAEDLANALAGEVPIAAVKLILEHASSEYRRAVISAMESTTLLTEYKEILDRVEVNERYSAPEEFKFRGSTRLPDLSLTMRSYKPNSLLLRFHHKLPESNLRSNFGIHFRALGLESSVAISLGLGVTWGVTIRPNAVIMHINGKYFVEIDESVLRKVSSQKKAPIFSRD
;
A
#
# COMPACT_ATOMS: atom_id res chain seq x y z
N MET A 1 23.96 -6.03 18.45
CA MET A 1 23.83 -5.31 17.16
C MET A 1 24.72 -6.01 16.16
N ILE A 2 24.19 -6.34 14.98
CA ILE A 2 24.98 -6.97 13.90
C ILE A 2 25.54 -5.86 13.02
N ILE A 3 26.85 -5.91 12.75
CA ILE A 3 27.57 -4.85 12.02
C ILE A 3 27.93 -5.39 10.63
N PHE A 4 27.20 -4.97 9.59
CA PHE A 4 27.34 -5.55 8.25
C PHE A 4 28.58 -5.10 7.47
N TRP A 5 29.16 -3.94 7.79
CA TRP A 5 30.30 -3.40 7.02
C TRP A 5 31.64 -4.09 7.30
N ASP A 6 31.74 -4.87 8.38
CA ASP A 6 32.95 -5.61 8.78
C ASP A 6 32.75 -7.14 8.72
N PHE A 7 31.64 -7.61 8.12
CA PHE A 7 31.31 -9.03 8.16
C PHE A 7 32.27 -9.85 7.30
N GLU A 8 32.92 -10.84 7.89
CA GLU A 8 33.79 -11.77 7.17
C GLU A 8 33.04 -13.06 6.78
N PRO A 9 33.43 -13.75 5.69
CA PRO A 9 32.86 -15.05 5.35
C PRO A 9 32.98 -16.10 6.46
N SER A 10 34.02 -15.98 7.29
CA SER A 10 34.29 -16.84 8.46
C SER A 10 33.21 -16.72 9.55
N GLU A 11 32.49 -15.60 9.62
CA GLU A 11 31.47 -15.31 10.63
C GLU A 11 30.06 -15.80 10.22
N MET A 12 29.88 -16.24 8.97
CA MET A 12 28.58 -16.69 8.45
C MET A 12 27.96 -17.85 9.22
N PRO A 13 28.71 -18.88 9.66
CA PRO A 13 28.14 -19.95 10.48
C PRO A 13 27.60 -19.43 11.82
N ALA A 14 28.32 -18.51 12.48
CA ALA A 14 27.86 -17.90 13.73
C ALA A 14 26.59 -17.07 13.50
N LEU A 15 26.51 -16.33 12.38
CA LEU A 15 25.30 -15.61 12.01
C LEU A 15 24.10 -16.55 11.80
N GLN A 16 24.31 -17.68 11.11
CA GLN A 16 23.28 -18.69 10.91
C GLN A 16 22.75 -19.23 12.25
N GLU A 17 23.63 -19.47 13.22
CA GLU A 17 23.25 -19.91 14.57
C GLU A 17 22.41 -18.84 15.28
N VAL A 18 22.83 -17.58 15.24
CA VAL A 18 22.11 -16.46 15.88
C VAL A 18 20.67 -16.35 15.36
N ILE A 19 20.48 -16.41 14.04
CA ILE A 19 19.15 -16.25 13.42
C ILE A 19 18.22 -17.46 13.62
N THR A 20 18.68 -18.57 14.19
CA THR A 20 17.80 -19.70 14.55
C THR A 20 16.85 -19.37 15.70
N SER A 21 17.21 -18.39 16.54
CA SER A 21 16.38 -17.92 17.64
C SER A 21 15.47 -16.78 17.19
N SER A 22 14.26 -16.68 17.77
CA SER A 22 13.32 -15.57 17.46
C SER A 22 13.92 -14.20 17.77
N GLU A 23 14.68 -14.10 18.86
CA GLU A 23 15.36 -12.85 19.25
C GLU A 23 16.51 -12.49 18.30
N GLY A 24 17.32 -13.49 17.91
CA GLY A 24 18.39 -13.29 16.94
C GLY A 24 17.86 -12.90 15.55
N LEU A 25 16.75 -13.49 15.11
CA LEU A 25 16.08 -13.11 13.87
C LEU A 25 15.59 -11.65 13.91
N LYS A 26 14.95 -11.22 15.00
CA LYS A 26 14.56 -9.81 15.20
C LYS A 26 15.78 -8.88 15.20
N THR A 27 16.85 -9.27 15.88
CA THR A 27 18.10 -8.50 15.93
C THR A 27 18.73 -8.36 14.56
N PHE A 28 18.75 -9.43 13.77
CA PHE A 28 19.23 -9.44 12.39
C PHE A 28 18.40 -8.50 11.51
N ILE A 29 17.08 -8.65 11.50
CA ILE A 29 16.19 -7.81 10.70
C ILE A 29 16.35 -6.33 11.07
N SER A 30 16.41 -6.02 12.37
CA SER A 30 16.61 -4.65 12.84
C SER A 30 17.97 -4.08 12.42
N SER A 31 19.02 -4.90 12.45
CA SER A 31 20.37 -4.46 12.03
C SER A 31 20.43 -4.27 10.52
N LEU A 32 19.79 -5.16 9.75
CA LEU A 32 19.72 -5.08 8.29
C LEU A 32 18.95 -3.83 7.85
N LYS A 33 17.83 -3.56 8.51
CA LYS A 33 17.05 -2.34 8.31
C LYS A 33 17.89 -1.09 8.55
N HIS A 34 18.61 -1.03 9.68
CA HIS A 34 19.48 0.09 9.98
C HIS A 34 20.56 0.26 8.91
N PHE A 35 21.26 -0.83 8.56
CA PHE A 35 22.28 -0.83 7.51
C PHE A 35 21.76 -0.27 6.19
N LEU A 36 20.61 -0.76 5.70
CA LEU A 36 20.04 -0.29 4.43
C LEU A 36 19.50 1.15 4.51
N ALA A 37 19.08 1.61 5.69
CA ALA A 37 18.58 2.98 5.89
C ALA A 37 19.72 4.02 5.94
N VAL A 38 20.89 3.65 6.47
CA VAL A 38 22.03 4.57 6.62
C VAL A 38 23.02 4.50 5.44
N THR A 39 22.99 3.43 4.64
CA THR A 39 23.88 3.27 3.50
C THR A 39 23.32 4.01 2.28
N PRO A 40 24.04 5.00 1.73
CA PRO A 40 23.54 5.80 0.61
C PRO A 40 23.46 5.00 -0.70
N LEU A 41 22.46 5.32 -1.51
CA LEU A 41 22.35 4.87 -2.90
C LEU A 41 22.86 5.99 -3.83
N ASP A 42 24.18 6.16 -3.85
CA ASP A 42 24.86 7.23 -4.58
C ASP A 42 25.47 6.79 -5.92
N GLY A 43 25.16 5.56 -6.37
CA GLY A 43 25.78 4.95 -7.55
C GLY A 43 27.26 4.58 -7.38
N GLY A 44 27.78 4.58 -6.14
CA GLY A 44 29.17 4.29 -5.82
C GLY A 44 29.32 3.27 -4.69
N ALA A 45 30.22 3.56 -3.75
CA ALA A 45 30.66 2.62 -2.74
C ALA A 45 29.52 2.11 -1.82
N GLY A 46 28.47 2.90 -1.61
CA GLY A 46 27.32 2.48 -0.81
C GLY A 46 26.53 1.35 -1.49
N GLU A 47 26.30 1.46 -2.80
CA GLU A 47 25.64 0.41 -3.57
C GLU A 47 26.49 -0.85 -3.67
N ASP A 48 27.80 -0.71 -3.88
CA ASP A 48 28.74 -1.83 -3.88
C ASP A 48 28.72 -2.57 -2.52
N LEU A 49 28.68 -1.83 -1.42
CA LEU A 49 28.60 -2.42 -0.07
C LEU A 49 27.29 -3.19 0.15
N ILE A 50 26.16 -2.63 -0.28
CA ILE A 50 24.86 -3.33 -0.22
C ILE A 50 24.92 -4.59 -1.09
N TYR A 51 25.37 -4.49 -2.33
CA TYR A 51 25.43 -5.61 -3.27
C TYR A 51 26.33 -6.75 -2.77
N THR A 52 27.53 -6.43 -2.30
CA THR A 52 28.49 -7.42 -1.77
C THR A 52 27.96 -8.08 -0.50
N THR A 53 27.39 -7.32 0.44
CA THR A 53 26.74 -7.85 1.64
C THR A 53 25.61 -8.82 1.27
N GLY A 54 24.77 -8.46 0.31
CA GLY A 54 23.66 -9.30 -0.16
C GLY A 54 24.15 -10.61 -0.79
N THR A 55 25.25 -10.54 -1.52
CA THR A 55 25.93 -11.71 -2.10
C THR A 55 26.45 -12.64 -1.01
N MET A 56 27.09 -12.10 0.03
CA MET A 56 27.59 -12.89 1.15
C MET A 56 26.46 -13.60 1.91
N LEU A 57 25.37 -12.89 2.22
CA LEU A 57 24.19 -13.46 2.88
C LEU A 57 23.53 -14.56 2.03
N THR A 58 23.52 -14.38 0.71
CA THR A 58 23.02 -15.40 -0.23
C THR A 58 23.90 -16.65 -0.21
N ASN A 59 25.21 -16.48 -0.30
CA ASN A 59 26.16 -17.61 -0.27
C ASN A 59 26.08 -18.38 1.05
N ALA A 60 25.79 -17.67 2.15
CA ALA A 60 25.50 -18.26 3.45
C ALA A 60 24.05 -18.76 3.61
N ASN A 61 23.25 -18.80 2.54
CA ASN A 61 21.86 -19.28 2.55
C ASN A 61 20.97 -18.64 3.64
N ILE A 62 21.26 -17.40 4.03
CA ILE A 62 20.57 -16.70 5.13
C ILE A 62 19.10 -16.49 4.77
N TRP A 63 18.80 -16.13 3.53
CA TRP A 63 17.44 -15.85 3.07
C TRP A 63 16.46 -17.01 3.25
N SER A 64 16.94 -18.26 3.21
CA SER A 64 16.08 -19.44 3.43
C SER A 64 15.57 -19.57 4.88
N ARG A 65 16.18 -18.84 5.82
CA ARG A 65 15.84 -18.85 7.25
C ARG A 65 14.91 -17.71 7.64
N LEU A 66 14.71 -16.73 6.76
CA LEU A 66 13.86 -15.58 7.02
C LEU A 66 12.51 -15.73 6.32
N PRO A 67 11.39 -15.53 7.01
CA PRO A 67 10.10 -15.36 6.35
C PRO A 67 10.09 -14.06 5.53
N ALA A 68 9.72 -14.16 4.25
CA ALA A 68 9.69 -13.01 3.34
C ALA A 68 8.75 -11.89 3.83
N GLU A 69 7.61 -12.27 4.44
CA GLU A 69 6.64 -11.31 4.99
C GLU A 69 7.21 -10.54 6.20
N ASP A 70 7.92 -11.22 7.11
CA ASP A 70 8.53 -10.58 8.28
C ASP A 70 9.59 -9.57 7.86
N LEU A 71 10.44 -9.94 6.89
CA LEU A 71 11.43 -9.04 6.33
C LEU A 71 10.77 -7.85 5.64
N ALA A 72 9.77 -8.09 4.78
CA ALA A 72 9.06 -7.04 4.07
C ALA A 72 8.38 -6.04 5.02
N ASN A 73 7.67 -6.53 6.04
CA ASN A 73 6.99 -5.69 7.02
C ASN A 73 7.95 -4.84 7.84
N ALA A 74 9.14 -5.38 8.18
CA ALA A 74 10.13 -4.63 8.93
C ALA A 74 10.80 -3.51 8.11
N LEU A 75 10.98 -3.73 6.80
CA LEU A 75 11.64 -2.78 5.89
C LEU A 75 10.66 -1.75 5.30
N ALA A 76 9.36 -2.07 5.21
CA ALA A 76 8.36 -1.20 4.60
C ALA A 76 8.29 0.17 5.29
N GLY A 77 8.21 1.23 4.48
CA GLY A 77 8.06 2.62 4.94
C GLY A 77 9.36 3.32 5.38
N GLU A 78 10.41 2.57 5.74
CA GLU A 78 11.66 3.17 6.26
C GLU A 78 12.88 2.94 5.35
N VAL A 79 12.87 1.88 4.53
CA VAL A 79 14.00 1.56 3.65
C VAL A 79 13.61 1.76 2.18
N PRO A 80 14.44 2.46 1.38
CA PRO A 80 14.20 2.60 -0.05
C PRO A 80 14.08 1.25 -0.76
N ILE A 81 13.05 1.07 -1.58
CA ILE A 81 12.83 -0.19 -2.31
C ILE A 81 13.99 -0.56 -3.24
N ALA A 82 14.74 0.42 -3.74
CA ALA A 82 15.93 0.21 -4.54
C ALA A 82 17.05 -0.49 -3.74
N ALA A 83 17.28 -0.09 -2.48
CA ALA A 83 18.25 -0.75 -1.60
C ALA A 83 17.83 -2.20 -1.32
N VAL A 84 16.53 -2.45 -1.12
CA VAL A 84 16.01 -3.81 -0.90
C VAL A 84 16.14 -4.67 -2.15
N LYS A 85 15.94 -4.12 -3.35
CA LYS A 85 16.19 -4.85 -4.60
C LYS A 85 17.67 -5.22 -4.72
N LEU A 86 18.56 -4.28 -4.40
CA LEU A 86 20.00 -4.46 -4.52
C LEU A 86 20.56 -5.51 -3.54
N ILE A 87 20.16 -5.47 -2.26
CA ILE A 87 20.61 -6.47 -1.26
C ILE A 87 20.09 -7.88 -1.57
N LEU A 88 18.95 -7.98 -2.26
CA LEU A 88 18.33 -9.25 -2.64
C LEU A 88 18.69 -9.70 -4.07
N GLU A 89 19.65 -9.04 -4.73
CA GLU A 89 19.93 -9.26 -6.15
C GLU A 89 20.30 -10.72 -6.46
N HIS A 90 21.02 -11.38 -5.54
CA HIS A 90 21.41 -12.78 -5.64
C HIS A 90 20.47 -13.76 -4.92
N ALA A 91 19.47 -13.27 -4.18
CA ALA A 91 18.48 -14.16 -3.56
C ALA A 91 17.67 -14.90 -4.64
N SER A 92 16.99 -15.99 -4.26
CA SER A 92 16.13 -16.70 -5.22
C SER A 92 15.07 -15.75 -5.78
N SER A 93 14.77 -15.89 -7.08
CA SER A 93 13.83 -15.00 -7.78
C SER A 93 12.41 -15.04 -7.21
N GLU A 94 12.04 -16.15 -6.58
CA GLU A 94 10.80 -16.31 -5.83
C GLU A 94 10.82 -15.51 -4.52
N TYR A 95 11.88 -15.67 -3.71
CA TYR A 95 12.02 -14.95 -2.44
C TYR A 95 12.05 -13.44 -2.65
N ARG A 96 12.86 -12.97 -3.63
CA ARG A 96 12.92 -11.54 -4.00
C ARG A 96 11.55 -11.00 -4.38
N ARG A 97 10.77 -11.70 -5.21
CA ARG A 97 9.41 -11.28 -5.59
C ARG A 97 8.47 -11.24 -4.40
N ALA A 98 8.54 -12.23 -3.52
CA ALA A 98 7.69 -12.29 -2.33
C ALA A 98 7.95 -11.08 -1.40
N VAL A 99 9.22 -10.76 -1.11
CA VAL A 99 9.58 -9.62 -0.26
C VAL A 99 9.13 -8.30 -0.89
N ILE A 100 9.46 -8.06 -2.17
CA ILE A 100 9.13 -6.80 -2.85
C ILE A 100 7.61 -6.59 -2.95
N SER A 101 6.85 -7.63 -3.33
CA SER A 101 5.39 -7.53 -3.43
C SER A 101 4.73 -7.29 -2.06
N ALA A 102 5.25 -7.91 -0.99
CA ALA A 102 4.76 -7.68 0.36
C ALA A 102 5.06 -6.25 0.84
N MET A 103 6.26 -5.70 0.54
CA MET A 103 6.61 -4.32 0.88
C MET A 103 5.72 -3.29 0.18
N GLU A 104 5.49 -3.47 -1.12
CA GLU A 104 4.58 -2.60 -1.90
C GLU A 104 3.16 -2.65 -1.32
N SER A 105 2.69 -3.84 -0.96
CA SER A 105 1.37 -4.00 -0.32
C SER A 105 1.28 -3.30 1.04
N THR A 106 2.29 -3.44 1.89
CA THR A 106 2.33 -2.81 3.23
C THR A 106 2.42 -1.29 3.14
N THR A 107 3.18 -0.77 2.18
CA THR A 107 3.28 0.67 1.91
C THR A 107 1.92 1.24 1.50
N LEU A 108 1.24 0.58 0.55
CA LEU A 108 -0.11 0.96 0.12
C LEU A 108 -1.12 0.93 1.27
N LEU A 109 -1.06 -0.09 2.14
CA LEU A 109 -1.95 -0.17 3.30
C LEU A 109 -1.71 0.94 4.33
N THR A 110 -0.46 1.41 4.45
CA THR A 110 -0.11 2.50 5.37
C THR A 110 -0.61 3.83 4.84
N GLU A 111 -0.33 4.15 3.57
CA GLU A 111 -0.92 5.30 2.88
C GLU A 111 -2.45 5.29 2.98
N TYR A 112 -3.04 4.11 2.83
CA TYR A 112 -4.48 3.92 2.89
C TYR A 112 -5.05 4.23 4.28
N LYS A 113 -4.40 3.76 5.35
CA LYS A 113 -4.80 4.08 6.73
C LYS A 113 -4.69 5.57 7.01
N GLU A 114 -3.62 6.23 6.56
CA GLU A 114 -3.48 7.68 6.73
C GLU A 114 -4.58 8.48 6.01
N ILE A 115 -4.98 8.03 4.81
CA ILE A 115 -6.11 8.62 4.10
C ILE A 115 -7.40 8.43 4.91
N LEU A 116 -7.66 7.21 5.41
CA LEU A 116 -8.84 6.93 6.22
C LEU A 116 -8.88 7.76 7.51
N ASP A 117 -7.76 7.90 8.21
CA ASP A 117 -7.68 8.67 9.46
C ASP A 117 -7.93 10.17 9.22
N ARG A 118 -7.69 10.68 8.00
CA ARG A 118 -8.00 12.05 7.59
C ARG A 118 -9.44 12.24 7.11
N VAL A 119 -10.14 11.16 6.77
CA VAL A 119 -11.55 11.21 6.37
C VAL A 119 -12.38 11.18 7.65
N GLU A 120 -12.96 12.32 8.04
CA GLU A 120 -14.03 12.34 9.06
C GLU A 120 -15.16 11.43 8.58
N VAL A 121 -15.24 10.23 9.17
CA VAL A 121 -16.36 9.32 8.94
C VAL A 121 -17.60 9.96 9.56
N ASN A 122 -18.39 10.64 8.73
CA ASN A 122 -19.75 11.01 9.10
C ASN A 122 -20.57 9.71 9.21
N GLU A 123 -20.66 9.14 10.41
CA GLU A 123 -21.30 7.85 10.76
C GLU A 123 -22.82 7.76 10.45
N ARG A 124 -23.40 8.64 9.63
CA ARG A 124 -24.84 8.67 9.34
C ARG A 124 -25.29 7.84 8.14
N TYR A 125 -24.62 6.73 7.82
CA TYR A 125 -25.09 5.84 6.74
C TYR A 125 -25.10 4.37 7.15
N SER A 126 -26.24 3.93 7.66
CA SER A 126 -26.62 2.52 7.73
C SER A 126 -27.11 2.08 6.34
N ALA A 127 -26.45 1.08 5.74
CA ALA A 127 -26.81 0.58 4.41
C ALA A 127 -27.97 -0.45 4.47
N PRO A 128 -29.02 -0.31 3.64
CA PRO A 128 -29.97 -1.39 3.37
C PRO A 128 -29.52 -2.27 2.18
N GLU A 129 -30.06 -3.49 2.11
CA GLU A 129 -29.69 -4.65 1.25
C GLU A 129 -29.71 -4.46 -0.29
N GLU A 130 -29.83 -3.24 -0.81
CA GLU A 130 -29.52 -2.90 -2.21
C GLU A 130 -28.55 -1.71 -2.21
N PHE A 131 -27.29 -1.95 -2.58
CA PHE A 131 -26.25 -0.93 -2.60
C PHE A 131 -26.51 0.12 -3.70
N LYS A 132 -27.35 1.12 -3.38
CA LYS A 132 -27.46 2.39 -4.10
C LYS A 132 -26.67 3.42 -3.30
N PHE A 133 -25.42 3.70 -3.70
CA PHE A 133 -24.72 4.87 -3.20
C PHE A 133 -25.51 6.13 -3.63
N ARG A 134 -26.33 6.65 -2.72
CA ARG A 134 -26.96 7.98 -2.80
C ARG A 134 -26.17 8.95 -1.92
N GLY A 135 -24.89 9.16 -2.26
CA GLY A 135 -24.19 10.36 -1.84
C GLY A 135 -24.54 11.48 -2.83
N SER A 136 -25.47 12.37 -2.47
CA SER A 136 -25.65 13.62 -3.19
C SER A 136 -24.83 14.70 -2.50
N THR A 137 -23.68 15.08 -3.06
CA THR A 137 -23.12 16.39 -2.75
C THR A 137 -24.03 17.41 -3.43
N ARG A 138 -24.85 18.13 -2.65
CA ARG A 138 -25.70 19.19 -3.19
C ARG A 138 -24.82 20.41 -3.51
N LEU A 139 -24.26 20.42 -4.71
CA LEU A 139 -24.28 21.68 -5.46
C LEU A 139 -25.73 21.86 -5.94
N PRO A 140 -26.30 23.08 -5.95
CA PRO A 140 -27.73 23.31 -6.18
C PRO A 140 -28.30 22.57 -7.42
N ASP A 141 -27.44 22.36 -8.41
CA ASP A 141 -27.80 21.93 -9.76
C ASP A 141 -27.10 20.63 -10.21
N LEU A 142 -26.32 19.97 -9.35
CA LEU A 142 -25.59 18.74 -9.73
C LEU A 142 -25.89 17.61 -8.74
N SER A 143 -26.30 16.46 -9.28
CA SER A 143 -26.35 15.20 -8.53
C SER A 143 -25.45 14.16 -9.16
N LEU A 144 -24.68 13.48 -8.32
CA LEU A 144 -23.83 12.35 -8.70
C LEU A 144 -24.54 11.07 -8.27
N THR A 145 -24.54 10.05 -9.13
CA THR A 145 -24.91 8.69 -8.76
C THR A 145 -23.78 7.75 -9.15
N MET A 146 -23.28 6.99 -8.17
CA MET A 146 -22.28 5.95 -8.38
C MET A 146 -22.95 4.58 -8.30
N ARG A 147 -22.67 3.72 -9.28
CA ARG A 147 -23.14 2.33 -9.27
C ARG A 147 -22.02 1.38 -9.71
N SER A 148 -21.69 0.43 -8.85
CA SER A 148 -21.04 -0.80 -9.27
C SER A 148 -22.08 -1.71 -9.92
N TYR A 149 -21.78 -2.24 -11.11
CA TYR A 149 -22.70 -3.13 -11.84
C TYR A 149 -22.05 -4.45 -12.28
N LYS A 150 -20.72 -4.57 -12.13
CA LYS A 150 -19.92 -5.78 -12.31
C LYS A 150 -18.67 -5.68 -11.42
N PRO A 151 -18.03 -6.81 -11.06
CA PRO A 151 -16.69 -6.77 -10.47
C PRO A 151 -15.76 -5.89 -11.33
N ASN A 152 -15.01 -5.00 -10.67
CA ASN A 152 -14.04 -4.08 -11.30
C ASN A 152 -14.64 -3.07 -12.31
N SER A 153 -15.95 -2.79 -12.23
CA SER A 153 -16.61 -1.82 -13.11
C SER A 153 -17.38 -0.78 -12.30
N LEU A 154 -17.05 0.50 -12.51
CA LEU A 154 -17.70 1.63 -11.86
C LEU A 154 -18.42 2.48 -12.91
N LEU A 155 -19.71 2.75 -12.68
CA LEU A 155 -20.47 3.74 -13.45
C LEU A 155 -20.67 4.98 -12.61
N LEU A 156 -20.10 6.09 -13.06
CA LEU A 156 -20.42 7.43 -12.54
C LEU A 156 -21.42 8.09 -13.47
N ARG A 157 -22.62 8.40 -12.95
CA ARG A 157 -23.60 9.22 -13.65
C ARG A 157 -23.66 10.60 -13.01
N PHE A 158 -23.47 11.61 -13.86
CA PHE A 158 -23.67 12.99 -13.50
C PHE A 158 -25.03 13.43 -14.04
N HIS A 159 -25.83 14.01 -13.17
CA HIS A 159 -27.12 14.60 -13.47
C HIS A 159 -27.01 16.09 -13.16
N HIS A 160 -26.81 16.90 -14.20
CA HIS A 160 -26.80 18.35 -14.08
C HIS A 160 -28.17 18.89 -14.49
N LYS A 161 -28.78 19.68 -13.62
CA LYS A 161 -30.02 20.41 -13.90
C LYS A 161 -29.63 21.82 -14.29
N LEU A 162 -29.72 22.15 -15.59
CA LEU A 162 -29.37 23.50 -16.03
C LEU A 162 -30.42 24.50 -15.48
N PRO A 163 -30.01 25.66 -14.90
CA PRO A 163 -30.92 26.56 -14.20
C PRO A 163 -32.10 27.08 -15.04
N GLU A 164 -31.94 27.14 -16.36
CA GLU A 164 -32.92 27.77 -17.28
C GLU A 164 -33.55 26.79 -18.27
N SER A 165 -33.33 25.48 -18.15
CA SER A 165 -33.94 24.51 -19.06
C SER A 165 -34.47 23.29 -18.30
N ASN A 166 -35.65 22.80 -18.70
CA ASN A 166 -36.15 21.49 -18.27
C ASN A 166 -35.31 20.32 -18.84
N LEU A 167 -34.22 20.60 -19.56
CA LEU A 167 -33.31 19.61 -20.11
C LEU A 167 -32.37 19.11 -19.02
N ARG A 168 -32.37 17.80 -18.81
CA ARG A 168 -31.36 17.11 -18.00
C ARG A 168 -30.26 16.65 -18.93
N SER A 169 -29.04 17.14 -18.74
CA SER A 169 -27.87 16.50 -19.35
C SER A 169 -27.48 15.31 -18.48
N ASN A 170 -27.45 14.14 -19.11
CA ASN A 170 -26.94 12.92 -18.51
C ASN A 170 -25.64 12.58 -19.22
N PHE A 171 -24.53 12.59 -18.50
CA PHE A 171 -23.29 12.02 -18.99
C PHE A 171 -22.83 10.92 -18.03
N GLY A 172 -22.52 9.77 -18.60
CA GLY A 172 -22.04 8.60 -17.87
C GLY A 172 -20.59 8.35 -18.23
N ILE A 173 -19.74 8.23 -17.22
CA ILE A 173 -18.36 7.79 -17.43
C ILE A 173 -18.28 6.35 -16.93
N HIS A 174 -17.96 5.47 -17.87
CA HIS A 174 -17.74 4.06 -17.60
C HIS A 174 -16.26 3.84 -17.33
N PHE A 175 -15.95 3.40 -16.12
CA PHE A 175 -14.62 2.96 -15.77
C PHE A 175 -14.60 1.44 -15.72
N ARG A 176 -13.66 0.85 -16.45
CA ARG A 176 -13.32 -0.56 -16.35
C ARG A 176 -11.89 -0.64 -15.86
N ALA A 177 -11.69 -1.06 -14.62
CA ALA A 177 -10.35 -1.28 -14.11
C ALA A 177 -9.77 -2.53 -14.78
N LEU A 178 -8.71 -2.37 -15.56
CA LEU A 178 -8.03 -3.46 -16.27
C LEU A 178 -6.90 -4.10 -15.45
N GLY A 179 -6.91 -3.91 -14.13
CA GLY A 179 -5.93 -4.50 -13.20
C GLY A 179 -4.78 -3.58 -12.78
N LEU A 180 -4.68 -2.38 -13.36
CA LEU A 180 -3.72 -1.35 -12.97
C LEU A 180 -4.45 -0.11 -12.45
N GLU A 181 -3.81 0.59 -11.50
CA GLU A 181 -4.27 1.86 -10.97
C GLU A 181 -4.66 2.81 -12.10
N SER A 182 -5.89 3.30 -12.06
CA SER A 182 -6.44 4.17 -13.09
C SER A 182 -6.94 5.45 -12.42
N SER A 183 -6.27 6.57 -12.69
CA SER A 183 -6.66 7.88 -12.18
C SER A 183 -7.23 8.72 -13.31
N VAL A 184 -8.39 9.33 -13.07
CA VAL A 184 -9.04 10.24 -14.02
C VAL A 184 -9.41 11.53 -13.28
N ALA A 185 -8.86 12.63 -13.75
CA ALA A 185 -9.23 13.96 -13.33
C ALA A 185 -10.24 14.54 -14.34
N ILE A 186 -11.35 15.08 -13.83
CA ILE A 186 -12.37 15.74 -14.64
C ILE A 186 -12.48 17.16 -14.12
N SER A 187 -12.09 18.12 -14.96
CA SER A 187 -12.34 19.54 -14.72
C SER A 187 -13.58 19.94 -15.52
N LEU A 188 -14.68 20.15 -14.82
CA LEU A 188 -15.86 20.81 -15.39
C LEU A 188 -15.65 22.28 -15.07
N GLY A 189 -15.51 23.15 -16.09
CA GLY A 189 -15.02 24.54 -16.03
C GLY A 189 -15.74 25.55 -15.10
N LEU A 190 -16.38 25.09 -14.03
CA LEU A 190 -17.04 25.82 -12.95
C LEU A 190 -16.14 25.95 -11.70
N GLY A 191 -14.82 25.79 -11.84
CA GLY A 191 -13.88 25.81 -10.70
C GLY A 191 -13.98 24.58 -9.79
N VAL A 192 -14.72 23.53 -10.20
CA VAL A 192 -14.85 22.28 -9.46
C VAL A 192 -13.93 21.24 -10.07
N THR A 193 -12.94 20.77 -9.30
CA THR A 193 -12.03 19.70 -9.71
C THR A 193 -12.46 18.38 -9.09
N TRP A 194 -12.64 17.39 -9.96
CA TRP A 194 -12.97 16.02 -9.59
C TRP A 194 -11.77 15.14 -9.92
N GLY A 195 -11.37 14.28 -8.98
CA GLY A 195 -10.42 13.21 -9.21
C GLY A 195 -11.06 11.88 -8.83
N VAL A 196 -10.97 10.89 -9.70
CA VAL A 196 -11.38 9.51 -9.37
C VAL A 196 -10.20 8.59 -9.63
N THR A 197 -9.75 7.90 -8.59
CA THR A 197 -8.66 6.93 -8.65
C THR A 197 -9.22 5.55 -8.34
N ILE A 198 -9.25 4.68 -9.34
CA ILE A 198 -9.71 3.31 -9.17
C ILE A 198 -8.48 2.43 -9.02
N ARG A 199 -8.39 1.76 -7.87
CA ARG A 199 -7.37 0.76 -7.54
C ARG A 199 -8.05 -0.62 -7.48
N PRO A 200 -7.29 -1.73 -7.55
CA PRO A 200 -7.84 -3.08 -7.52
C PRO A 200 -8.82 -3.35 -6.36
N ASN A 201 -8.65 -2.67 -5.21
CA ASN A 201 -9.48 -2.89 -4.01
C ASN A 201 -10.09 -1.61 -3.42
N ALA A 202 -9.99 -0.47 -4.11
CA ALA A 202 -10.48 0.81 -3.57
C ALA A 202 -10.89 1.78 -4.69
N VAL A 203 -11.89 2.61 -4.40
CA VAL A 203 -12.27 3.76 -5.20
C VAL A 203 -11.99 5.04 -4.40
N ILE A 204 -10.94 5.70 -4.86
CA ILE A 204 -10.48 7.08 -4.71
C ILE A 204 -11.43 8.14 -5.25
N MET A 205 -12.16 8.95 -4.49
CA MET A 205 -12.84 10.12 -5.07
C MET A 205 -12.46 11.41 -4.35
N HIS A 206 -12.04 12.41 -5.11
CA HIS A 206 -11.67 13.73 -4.62
C HIS A 206 -12.55 14.79 -5.28
N ILE A 207 -13.19 15.66 -4.48
CA ILE A 207 -14.04 16.75 -4.94
C ILE A 207 -13.66 18.01 -4.15
N ASN A 208 -13.10 19.02 -4.81
CA ASN A 208 -12.80 20.33 -4.21
C ASN A 208 -12.05 20.26 -2.86
N GLY A 209 -11.01 19.44 -2.74
CA GLY A 209 -10.25 19.30 -1.49
C GLY A 209 -10.78 18.22 -0.54
N LYS A 210 -11.94 17.62 -0.82
CA LYS A 210 -12.54 16.57 0.03
C LYS A 210 -12.39 15.19 -0.58
N TYR A 211 -11.96 14.23 0.23
CA TYR A 211 -11.79 12.84 -0.17
C TYR A 211 -12.99 11.99 0.29
N PHE A 212 -13.42 11.11 -0.60
CA PHE A 212 -14.43 10.08 -0.37
C PHE A 212 -13.77 8.77 -0.80
N VAL A 213 -13.79 7.77 0.08
CA VAL A 213 -13.10 6.51 -0.16
C VAL A 213 -14.08 5.36 0.01
N GLU A 214 -14.16 4.51 -1.00
CA GLU A 214 -14.85 3.23 -0.93
C GLU A 214 -13.82 2.10 -1.04
N ILE A 215 -13.95 1.07 -0.21
CA ILE A 215 -13.00 -0.04 -0.15
C ILE A 215 -13.78 -1.32 -0.27
N ASP A 216 -13.19 -2.31 -0.94
CA ASP A 216 -13.67 -3.68 -0.84
C ASP A 216 -13.72 -4.15 0.63
N GLU A 217 -14.87 -4.67 1.05
CA GLU A 217 -15.12 -5.13 2.40
C GLU A 217 -14.14 -6.24 2.84
N SER A 218 -13.62 -7.04 1.90
CA SER A 218 -12.61 -8.06 2.18
C SER A 218 -11.28 -7.46 2.66
N VAL A 219 -10.91 -6.26 2.20
CA VAL A 219 -9.75 -5.51 2.67
C VAL A 219 -10.00 -4.93 4.06
N LEU A 220 -11.20 -4.36 4.29
CA LEU A 220 -11.62 -3.90 5.61
C LEU A 220 -11.60 -5.02 6.66
N ARG A 221 -12.03 -6.23 6.30
CA ARG A 221 -11.98 -7.42 7.17
C ARG A 221 -10.56 -7.85 7.51
N LYS A 222 -9.61 -7.76 6.56
CA LYS A 222 -8.17 -8.03 6.81
C LYS A 222 -7.54 -6.98 7.73
N VAL A 223 -7.89 -5.70 7.55
CA VAL A 223 -7.37 -4.61 8.42
C VAL A 223 -7.96 -4.69 9.83
N SER A 224 -9.23 -5.07 9.96
CA SER A 224 -9.90 -5.21 11.27
C SER A 224 -9.51 -6.50 12.02
N SER A 225 -9.17 -7.59 11.32
CA SER A 225 -8.64 -8.81 11.97
C SER A 225 -7.24 -8.61 12.53
N GLN A 226 -6.41 -7.73 11.93
CA GLN A 226 -5.12 -7.33 12.49
C GLN A 226 -5.23 -6.52 13.80
N LYS A 227 -6.37 -5.86 14.07
CA LYS A 227 -6.63 -5.16 15.35
C LYS A 227 -7.02 -6.11 16.51
N LYS A 228 -7.21 -7.41 16.27
CA LYS A 228 -7.63 -8.40 17.28
C LYS A 228 -6.53 -9.36 17.73
N ALA A 229 -5.26 -8.95 17.74
CA ALA A 229 -4.24 -9.62 18.52
C ALA A 229 -4.20 -8.99 19.94
N PRO A 230 -4.58 -9.70 21.01
CA PRO A 230 -4.46 -9.17 22.37
C PRO A 230 -2.97 -9.04 22.73
N ILE A 231 -2.53 -7.81 22.95
CA ILE A 231 -1.25 -7.48 23.56
C ILE A 231 -1.44 -7.64 25.08
N PHE A 232 -0.95 -8.78 25.61
CA PHE A 232 -0.66 -9.12 27.00
C PHE A 232 -1.77 -9.04 28.06
N SER A 233 -2.11 -10.21 28.63
CA SER A 233 -2.57 -10.32 30.02
C SER A 233 -1.40 -10.00 30.95
N ARG A 234 -1.63 -9.11 31.93
CA ARG A 234 -0.72 -8.91 33.05
C ARG A 234 -0.93 -10.05 34.06
N ASP A 235 0.13 -10.82 34.30
CA ASP A 235 0.46 -11.36 35.62
C ASP A 235 1.66 -10.57 36.15
#